data_AF-A0A8T1VLZ0-F1
#
_entry.id   AF-A0A8T1VLZ0-F1
#
_cell.length_a   1.000
_cell.length_b   1.000
_cell.length_c   1.000
_cell.angle_alpha   90.00
_cell.angle_beta   90.00
_cell.angle_gamma   90.00
#
_symmetry.space_group_name_H-M   'P 1'
#
loop_
_entity.id
_entity.type
_entity.pdbx_description
1 polymer ?
#
loop_
_entity_poly.entity_id
_entity_poly.type
_entity_poly.pdbx_seq_one_letter_code
_entity_poly.pdbx_strand_id
1 'polypeptide(L)'
;MARKWFQFVGEDGHALTSADAVSVDIEDVAALRKAVFAEVSRALPANVIAADLTVFADRAAYNTKQALEEDSPIGSFGGLKKDALIVQVPDVND
;
A
#
# COMPACT_ATOMS: atom_id res chain seq x y z
N MET A 1 16.16 -0.73 8.84
CA MET A 1 15.83 -0.46 7.42
C MET A 1 15.66 -1.76 6.64
N ALA A 2 14.44 -2.30 6.65
CA ALA A 2 14.06 -3.40 5.77
C ALA A 2 13.42 -2.81 4.50
N ARG A 3 13.75 -3.37 3.33
CA ARG A 3 13.10 -2.97 2.09
C ARG A 3 11.74 -3.67 1.98
N LYS A 4 10.69 -2.89 1.79
CA LYS A 4 9.31 -3.37 1.69
C LYS A 4 8.75 -3.12 0.31
N TRP A 5 8.42 -4.19 -0.41
CA TRP A 5 7.81 -4.13 -1.72
C TRP A 5 6.31 -3.92 -1.60
N PHE A 6 5.77 -3.03 -2.43
CA PHE A 6 4.34 -2.77 -2.53
C PHE A 6 3.96 -2.48 -3.98
N GLN A 7 2.68 -2.60 -4.30
CA GLN A 7 2.13 -2.31 -5.61
C GLN A 7 0.87 -1.46 -5.46
N PHE A 8 0.80 -0.37 -6.22
CA PHE A 8 -0.40 0.44 -6.27
C PHE A 8 -1.45 -0.16 -7.21
N VAL A 9 -2.68 -0.19 -6.72
CA VAL A 9 -3.86 -0.53 -7.52
C VAL A 9 -4.91 0.56 -7.36
N GLY A 10 -5.64 0.85 -8.44
CA GLY A 10 -6.86 1.65 -8.38
C GLY A 10 -8.03 0.79 -7.87
N GLU A 11 -9.18 1.43 -7.69
CA GLU A 11 -10.41 0.73 -7.30
C GLU A 11 -10.80 -0.37 -8.31
N ASP A 12 -10.56 -0.13 -9.61
CA ASP A 12 -10.75 -1.10 -10.69
C ASP A 12 -9.79 -2.31 -10.64
N GLY A 13 -8.86 -2.36 -9.69
CA GLY A 13 -7.84 -3.40 -9.56
C GLY A 13 -6.73 -3.34 -10.62
N HIS A 14 -6.76 -2.32 -11.46
CA HIS A 14 -5.67 -2.00 -12.38
C HIS A 14 -4.48 -1.44 -11.61
N ALA A 15 -3.27 -1.91 -11.95
CA ALA A 15 -2.06 -1.40 -11.32
C ALA A 15 -1.79 0.03 -11.78
N LEU A 16 -1.86 1.01 -10.86
CA LEU A 16 -1.59 2.41 -11.17
C LEU A 16 -0.08 2.65 -11.36
N THR A 17 0.75 1.88 -10.65
CA THR A 17 2.20 1.87 -10.82
C THR A 17 2.77 0.46 -10.78
N SER A 18 3.99 0.31 -11.31
CA SER A 18 4.76 -0.91 -11.15
C SER A 18 5.12 -1.12 -9.67
N ALA A 19 5.27 -2.38 -9.26
CA ALA A 19 5.67 -2.71 -7.89
C ALA A 19 6.97 -1.97 -7.52
N ASP A 20 6.88 -1.12 -6.51
CA ASP A 20 7.97 -0.30 -5.98
C ASP A 20 8.32 -0.77 -4.56
N ALA A 21 9.36 -0.21 -3.96
CA ALA A 21 9.77 -0.62 -2.63
C ALA A 21 10.36 0.50 -1.80
N VAL A 22 9.79 0.70 -0.61
CA VAL A 22 10.24 1.67 0.38
C VAL A 22 11.26 1.04 1.32
N SER A 23 12.30 1.80 1.70
CA SER A 23 13.37 1.34 2.60
C SER A 23 13.32 2.11 3.90
N VAL A 24 12.25 1.92 4.67
CA VAL A 24 12.02 2.58 5.97
C VAL A 24 11.79 1.53 7.05
N ASP A 25 11.96 1.92 8.32
CA ASP A 25 11.62 1.06 9.45
C ASP A 25 10.09 1.04 9.61
N ILE A 26 9.47 0.02 9.03
CA ILE A 26 8.01 -0.14 9.05
C ILE A 26 7.66 -1.24 10.03
N GLU A 27 7.11 -0.81 11.16
CA GLU A 27 6.57 -1.70 12.18
C GLU A 27 5.14 -2.11 11.82
N ASP A 28 4.31 -1.14 11.43
CA ASP A 28 2.88 -1.31 11.20
C ASP A 28 2.38 -0.72 9.87
N VAL A 29 1.14 -1.06 9.50
CA VAL A 29 0.46 -0.58 8.29
C VAL A 29 0.39 0.94 8.25
N ALA A 30 0.15 1.62 9.37
CA ALA A 30 0.14 3.09 9.43
C ALA A 30 1.47 3.72 8.98
N ALA A 31 2.60 3.13 9.37
CA ALA A 31 3.92 3.59 8.97
C ALA A 31 4.16 3.35 7.47
N LEU A 32 3.72 2.21 6.93
CA LEU A 32 3.75 1.94 5.49
C LEU A 32 2.93 2.95 4.72
N ARG A 33 1.67 3.16 5.12
CA ARG A 33 0.77 4.14 4.49
C ARG A 33 1.43 5.50 4.37
N LYS A 34 2.05 6.00 5.44
CA LYS A 34 2.76 7.29 5.41
C LYS A 34 3.97 7.30 4.48
N ALA A 35 4.80 6.26 4.52
CA ALA A 35 5.98 6.18 3.66
C ALA A 35 5.61 6.08 2.17
N VAL A 36 4.64 5.21 1.88
CA VAL A 36 4.10 5.02 0.54
C VAL A 36 3.43 6.30 0.05
N PHE A 37 2.59 6.94 0.88
CA PHE A 37 1.98 8.23 0.57
C PHE A 37 3.03 9.30 0.29
N ALA A 38 4.12 9.38 1.06
CA ALA A 38 5.18 10.35 0.80
C ALA A 38 5.81 10.16 -0.59
N GLU A 39 6.08 8.92 -0.99
CA GLU A 39 6.64 8.57 -2.31
C GLU A 39 5.69 8.89 -3.46
N VAL A 40 4.40 8.55 -3.32
CA VAL A 40 3.41 8.67 -4.40
C VAL A 40 2.49 9.89 -4.29
N SER A 41 2.68 10.74 -3.28
CA SER A 41 1.85 11.93 -3.01
C SER A 41 1.69 12.81 -4.24
N ARG A 42 2.71 12.87 -5.10
CA ARG A 42 2.68 13.61 -6.36
C ARG A 42 1.77 13.02 -7.43
N ALA A 43 1.53 11.71 -7.39
CA ALA A 43 0.67 10.99 -8.32
C ALA A 43 -0.74 10.76 -7.79
N LEU A 44 -0.96 10.97 -6.48
CA LEU A 44 -2.26 10.84 -5.84
C LEU A 44 -3.11 12.11 -6.05
N PRO A 45 -4.44 11.98 -6.09
CA PRO A 45 -5.35 13.13 -6.06
C PRO A 45 -5.14 13.96 -4.80
N ALA A 46 -5.35 15.27 -4.87
CA ALA A 46 -5.14 16.20 -3.75
C ALA A 46 -5.99 15.89 -2.51
N ASN A 47 -7.06 15.11 -2.67
CA ASN A 47 -8.02 14.79 -1.62
C ASN A 47 -7.69 13.50 -0.89
N VAL A 48 -6.77 12.68 -1.42
CA VAL A 48 -6.37 11.42 -0.80
C VAL A 48 -5.32 11.70 0.27
N ILE A 49 -5.51 11.16 1.47
CA ILE A 49 -4.47 11.15 2.51
C ILE A 49 -3.97 9.73 2.76
N ALA A 50 -2.85 9.61 3.48
CA ALA A 50 -2.27 8.31 3.83
C ALA A 50 -3.27 7.35 4.51
N ALA A 51 -4.24 7.88 5.27
CA ALA A 51 -5.26 7.07 5.96
C ALA A 51 -6.32 6.49 5.02
N ASP A 52 -6.55 7.12 3.87
CA ASP A 52 -7.50 6.65 2.86
C ASP A 52 -6.96 5.45 2.06
N LEU A 53 -5.64 5.27 2.03
CA LEU A 53 -4.98 4.22 1.25
C LEU A 53 -5.22 2.83 1.84
N THR A 54 -6.08 1.99 1.28
CA THR A 54 -6.29 0.64 1.82
C THR A 54 -5.10 -0.26 1.54
N VAL A 55 -4.52 -0.88 2.57
CA VAL A 55 -3.37 -1.79 2.43
C VAL A 55 -3.83 -3.22 2.59
N PHE A 56 -3.37 -4.10 1.72
CA PHE A 56 -3.58 -5.53 1.77
C PHE A 56 -2.23 -6.24 1.84
N ALA A 57 -2.20 -7.37 2.53
CA ALA A 57 -1.00 -8.20 2.67
C ALA A 57 -0.39 -8.60 1.32
N ASP A 58 -1.25 -8.96 0.36
CA ASP A 58 -0.85 -9.52 -0.92
C ASP A 58 -2.01 -9.49 -1.94
N ARG A 59 -1.75 -9.95 -3.17
CA ARG A 59 -2.77 -10.00 -4.24
C ARG A 59 -3.92 -10.94 -3.90
N ALA A 60 -3.71 -12.02 -3.15
CA ALA A 60 -4.79 -12.92 -2.75
C ALA A 60 -5.70 -12.24 -1.72
N ALA A 61 -5.12 -11.58 -0.70
CA ALA A 61 -5.85 -10.76 0.26
C ALA A 61 -6.64 -9.62 -0.42
N TYR A 62 -6.07 -9.00 -1.45
CA TYR A 62 -6.80 -8.02 -2.27
C TYR A 62 -8.02 -8.64 -2.98
N ASN A 63 -7.86 -9.82 -3.59
CA ASN A 63 -8.98 -10.51 -4.26
C ASN A 63 -10.09 -10.91 -3.27
N THR A 64 -9.74 -11.24 -2.03
CA THR A 64 -10.72 -11.53 -0.97
C THR A 64 -11.21 -10.28 -0.25
N LYS A 65 -10.77 -9.08 -0.68
CA LYS A 65 -11.05 -7.78 -0.03
C LYS A 65 -10.69 -7.75 1.46
N GLN A 66 -9.65 -8.48 1.84
CA GLN A 66 -9.19 -8.61 3.21
C GLN A 66 -8.10 -7.58 3.50
N ALA A 67 -8.52 -6.37 3.81
CA ALA A 67 -7.61 -5.27 4.17
C ALA A 67 -6.92 -5.55 5.52
N LEU A 68 -5.69 -5.05 5.66
CA LEU A 68 -4.99 -5.04 6.93
C LEU A 68 -5.43 -3.83 7.76
N GLU A 69 -5.54 -4.02 9.07
CA GLU A 69 -5.82 -2.94 10.01
C GLU A 69 -4.57 -2.06 10.19
N GLU A 70 -4.75 -0.81 10.61
CA GLU A 70 -3.68 0.17 10.71
C GLU A 70 -2.59 -0.19 11.75
N ASP A 71 -3.00 -0.89 12.81
CA ASP A 71 -2.16 -1.43 13.88
C ASP A 71 -1.66 -2.84 13.58
N SER A 72 -2.05 -3.41 12.43
CA SER A 72 -1.57 -4.74 12.06
C SER A 72 -0.06 -4.71 11.82
N PRO A 73 0.68 -5.65 12.44
CA PRO A 73 2.12 -5.72 12.27
C PRO A 73 2.43 -6.10 10.82
N ILE A 74 3.25 -5.29 10.19
CA ILE A 74 3.60 -5.48 8.77
C ILE A 74 4.74 -6.50 8.58
N GLY A 75 5.43 -6.84 9.67
CA GLY A 75 6.74 -7.49 9.74
C GLY A 75 7.09 -8.44 8.59
N SER A 76 6.24 -9.42 8.29
CA SER A 76 6.54 -10.46 7.29
C SER A 76 6.15 -10.12 5.83
N PHE A 77 5.21 -9.20 5.59
CA PHE A 77 4.60 -8.98 4.26
C PHE A 77 5.51 -8.22 3.30
N GLY A 78 5.62 -8.49 2.01
CA GLY A 78 6.39 -7.60 1.11
C GLY A 78 7.89 -7.59 1.31
N GLY A 79 8.47 -8.61 1.96
CA GLY A 79 9.92 -8.84 1.92
C GLY A 79 10.42 -9.19 0.51
N LEU A 80 9.52 -9.59 -0.40
CA LEU A 80 9.79 -9.99 -1.77
C LEU A 80 8.81 -9.32 -2.73
N LYS A 81 9.23 -9.09 -3.98
CA LYS A 81 8.35 -8.55 -5.03
C LYS A 81 7.11 -9.41 -5.31
N LYS A 82 7.20 -10.72 -5.08
CA LYS A 82 6.07 -11.66 -5.22
C LYS A 82 5.05 -11.56 -4.09
N ASP A 83 5.50 -11.12 -2.93
CA ASP A 83 4.70 -10.94 -1.73
C ASP A 83 4.41 -9.44 -1.50
N ALA A 84 4.54 -8.63 -2.55
CA ALA A 84 4.40 -7.19 -2.44
C ALA A 84 3.02 -6.82 -1.89
N LEU A 85 3.00 -5.94 -0.90
CA LEU A 85 1.75 -5.43 -0.34
C LEU A 85 0.96 -4.71 -1.42
N ILE A 86 -0.36 -4.88 -1.42
CA ILE A 86 -1.21 -4.15 -2.36
C ILE A 86 -1.72 -2.91 -1.67
N VAL A 87 -1.47 -1.74 -2.25
CA VAL A 87 -1.99 -0.47 -1.76
C VAL A 87 -3.04 0.01 -2.74
N GLN A 88 -4.29 0.00 -2.31
CA GLN A 88 -5.42 0.49 -3.08
C GLN A 88 -5.63 1.98 -2.81
N VAL A 89 -5.80 2.74 -3.87
CA VAL A 89 -6.25 4.14 -3.81
C VAL A 89 -7.76 4.15 -3.91
N PRO A 90 -8.47 4.78 -2.96
CA PRO A 90 -9.90 4.99 -3.12
C PRO A 90 -10.15 5.95 -4.28
N ASP A 91 -11.18 5.67 -5.08
CA ASP A 91 -11.65 6.60 -6.09
C ASP A 91 -12.32 7.78 -5.38
N VAL A 92 -11.58 8.86 -5.20
CA VAL A 92 -12.17 10.16 -4.83
C VAL A 92 -12.77 10.76 -6.10
N ASN A 93 -13.85 10.15 -6.58
CA ASN A 93 -14.71 10.81 -7.55
C ASN A 93 -15.28 12.06 -6.87
N ASP A 94 -14.93 13.22 -7.42
CA ASP A 94 -15.47 14.54 -7.10
C ASP A 94 -16.99 14.61 -7.37
#